data_AF-A0A7J6UBM3-F1
#
_entry.id   AF-A0A7J6UBM3-F1
#
_cell.length_a   1.000
_cell.length_b   1.000
_cell.length_c   1.000
_cell.angle_alpha   90.00
_cell.angle_beta   90.00
_cell.angle_gamma   90.00
#
_symmetry.space_group_name_H-M   'P 1'
#
loop_
_entity.id
_entity.type
_entity.pdbx_description
1 polymer ?
#
loop_
_entity_poly.entity_id
_entity_poly.type
_entity_poly.pdbx_seq_one_letter_code
_entity_poly.pdbx_strand_id
1 'polypeptide(L)'
;VAQQQAEKAKYQVLKAQEMKKNIIIKAQGEMESAKMIGSAIQNNPGFVELRKIDAAKEIAHHMAVSRNKMVLNSDSLLLNLMSSGNERLAIEKA
;
A
#
# COMPACT_ATOMS: atom_id res chain seq x y z
N VAL A 1 3.67 7.56 -47.42
CA VAL A 1 3.47 8.27 -46.13
C VAL A 1 2.15 7.91 -45.45
N ALA A 2 1.00 7.94 -46.13
CA ALA A 2 -0.30 7.58 -45.53
C ALA A 2 -0.38 6.14 -44.99
N GLN A 3 0.17 5.15 -45.71
CA GLN A 3 0.21 3.75 -45.23
C GLN A 3 1.01 3.58 -43.93
N GLN A 4 2.14 4.28 -43.80
CA GLN A 4 2.97 4.25 -42.57
C GLN A 4 2.25 4.88 -41.37
N GLN A 5 1.45 5.93 -41.61
CA GLN A 5 0.63 6.55 -40.57
C GLN A 5 -0.50 5.61 -40.10
N ALA A 6 -1.16 4.92 -41.03
CA ALA A 6 -2.19 3.93 -40.69
C ALA A 6 -1.62 2.75 -39.87
N GLU A 7 -0.43 2.27 -40.22
CA GLU A 7 0.23 1.18 -39.51
C GLU A 7 0.69 1.58 -38.11
N LYS A 8 1.21 2.80 -37.93
CA LYS A 8 1.50 3.38 -36.61
C LYS A 8 0.24 3.52 -35.75
N ALA A 9 -0.86 4.01 -36.33
CA ALA A 9 -2.12 4.15 -35.61
C ALA A 9 -2.65 2.78 -35.14
N LYS A 10 -2.59 1.77 -36.02
CA LYS A 10 -2.97 0.37 -35.68
C LYS A 10 -2.10 -0.19 -34.56
N TYR A 11 -0.78 0.01 -34.62
CA TYR A 11 0.15 -0.41 -33.57
C TYR A 11 -0.14 0.27 -32.23
N GLN A 12 -0.45 1.57 -32.24
CA GLN A 12 -0.75 2.33 -31.02
C GLN A 12 -2.03 1.83 -30.33
N VAL A 13 -3.07 1.51 -31.10
CA VAL A 13 -4.31 0.92 -30.59
C VAL A 13 -4.07 -0.46 -29.99
N LEU A 14 -3.33 -1.33 -30.70
CA LEU A 14 -2.98 -2.66 -30.20
C LEU A 14 -2.18 -2.59 -28.89
N LYS A 15 -1.17 -1.71 -28.83
CA LYS A 15 -0.39 -1.48 -27.63
C LYS A 15 -1.26 -1.01 -26.46
N ALA A 16 -2.21 -0.10 -26.71
CA ALA A 16 -3.14 0.37 -25.68
C ALA A 16 -4.05 -0.75 -25.16
N GLN A 17 -4.52 -1.65 -26.04
CA GLN A 17 -5.32 -2.80 -25.65
C GLN A 17 -4.53 -3.80 -24.80
N GLU A 18 -3.28 -4.08 -25.14
CA GLU A 18 -2.40 -4.95 -24.35
C GLU A 18 -2.05 -4.32 -22.99
N MET A 19 -1.72 -3.03 -22.96
CA MET A 19 -1.46 -2.32 -21.71
C MET A 19 -2.67 -2.38 -20.77
N LYS A 20 -3.89 -2.19 -21.30
CA LYS A 20 -5.12 -2.36 -20.52
C LYS A 20 -5.22 -3.76 -19.91
N LYS A 21 -5.00 -4.81 -20.71
CA LYS A 21 -5.04 -6.20 -20.23
C LYS A 21 -3.99 -6.46 -19.16
N ASN A 22 -2.75 -5.98 -19.38
CA ASN A 22 -1.66 -6.13 -18.42
C ASN A 22 -2.01 -5.48 -17.07
N ILE A 23 -2.53 -4.26 -17.09
CA ILE A 23 -2.97 -3.57 -15.87
C ILE A 23 -4.05 -4.37 -15.13
N ILE A 24 -5.04 -4.90 -15.86
CA ILE A 24 -6.11 -5.70 -15.26
C ILE A 24 -5.55 -6.98 -14.63
N ILE A 25 -4.68 -7.71 -15.33
CA ILE A 25 -4.09 -8.96 -14.83
C ILE A 25 -3.21 -8.68 -13.62
N LYS A 26 -2.40 -7.62 -13.66
CA LYS A 26 -1.56 -7.23 -12.53
C LYS A 26 -2.42 -6.88 -11.30
N ALA A 27 -3.46 -6.08 -11.50
CA ALA A 27 -4.40 -5.73 -10.43
C ALA A 27 -5.13 -6.96 -9.85
N GLN A 28 -5.52 -7.92 -10.70
CA GLN A 28 -6.14 -9.18 -10.26
C GLN A 28 -5.16 -10.03 -9.44
N GLY A 29 -3.91 -10.17 -9.90
CA GLY A 29 -2.88 -10.91 -9.16
C GLY A 29 -2.56 -10.26 -7.81
N GLU A 30 -2.49 -8.93 -7.77
CA GLU A 30 -2.31 -8.18 -6.51
C GLU A 30 -3.51 -8.36 -5.57
N MET A 31 -4.74 -8.30 -6.10
CA MET A 31 -5.97 -8.50 -5.32
C MET A 31 -6.04 -9.90 -4.72
N GLU A 32 -5.79 -10.95 -5.51
CA GLU A 32 -5.84 -12.33 -5.05
C GLU A 32 -4.75 -12.61 -4.01
N SER A 33 -3.54 -12.08 -4.23
CA SER A 33 -2.45 -12.15 -3.25
C SER A 33 -2.82 -11.43 -1.95
N ALA A 34 -3.36 -10.21 -2.04
CA ALA A 34 -3.79 -9.44 -0.88
C ALA A 34 -4.92 -10.12 -0.12
N LYS A 35 -5.86 -10.78 -0.82
CA LYS A 35 -6.94 -11.56 -0.21
C LYS A 35 -6.39 -12.78 0.53
N MET A 36 -5.49 -13.54 -0.07
CA MET A 36 -4.87 -14.70 0.59
C MET A 36 -4.06 -14.27 1.83
N ILE A 37 -3.26 -13.22 1.72
CA ILE A 37 -2.50 -12.66 2.85
C ILE A 37 -3.46 -12.12 3.92
N GLY A 38 -4.51 -11.40 3.51
CA GLY A 38 -5.53 -10.84 4.40
C GLY A 38 -6.24 -11.92 5.22
N SER A 39 -6.69 -13.00 4.57
CA SER A 39 -7.31 -14.15 5.26
C SER A 39 -6.32 -14.84 6.21
N ALA A 40 -5.06 -15.00 5.82
CA ALA A 40 -4.03 -15.58 6.69
C ALA A 40 -3.77 -14.71 7.94
N ILE A 41 -3.78 -13.39 7.79
CA ILE A 41 -3.61 -12.44 8.90
C ILE A 41 -4.82 -12.43 9.84
N GLN A 42 -6.04 -12.50 9.30
CA GLN A 42 -7.27 -12.54 10.12
C GLN A 42 -7.30 -13.74 11.08
N ASN A 43 -6.72 -14.87 10.69
CA ASN A 43 -6.66 -16.06 11.53
C ASN A 43 -5.70 -15.92 12.72
N ASN A 44 -4.79 -14.93 12.72
CA ASN A 44 -3.84 -14.72 13.82
C ASN A 44 -3.71 -13.22 14.16
N PRO A 45 -4.60 -12.69 15.03
CA PRO A 45 -4.55 -11.28 15.44
C PRO A 45 -3.24 -10.91 16.16
N GLY A 46 -2.58 -11.86 16.85
CA GLY A 46 -1.30 -11.63 17.52
C GLY A 46 -0.14 -11.38 16.55
N PHE A 47 -0.23 -11.87 15.31
CA PHE A 47 0.81 -11.66 14.30
C PHE A 47 0.94 -10.19 13.88
N VAL A 48 -0.17 -9.44 13.82
CA VAL A 48 -0.15 -8.02 13.46
C VAL A 48 0.56 -7.19 14.51
N GLU A 49 0.32 -7.48 15.79
CA GLU A 49 0.97 -6.79 16.90
C GLU A 49 2.47 -7.08 16.95
N LEU A 50 2.87 -8.35 16.79
CA LEU A 50 4.28 -8.72 16.68
C LEU A 50 4.95 -8.06 15.47
N ARG A 51 4.27 -7.99 14.32
CA ARG A 51 4.77 -7.28 13.13
C ARG A 51 4.91 -5.78 13.36
N LYS A 52 4.01 -5.14 14.10
CA LYS A 52 4.14 -3.73 14.50
C LYS A 52 5.38 -3.52 15.36
N ILE A 53 5.67 -4.42 16.29
CA ILE A 53 6.86 -4.35 17.14
C ILE A 53 8.14 -4.54 16.31
N ASP A 54 8.16 -5.50 15.38
CA ASP A 54 9.29 -5.71 14.47
C ASP A 54 9.55 -4.47 13.60
N ALA A 55 8.49 -3.90 13.01
CA ALA A 55 8.59 -2.68 12.21
C ALA A 55 9.07 -1.49 13.04
N ALA A 56 8.57 -1.34 14.27
CA ALA A 56 9.03 -0.30 15.19
C ALA A 56 10.53 -0.46 15.53
N LYS A 57 11.00 -1.69 15.71
CA LYS A 57 12.43 -2.00 15.92
C LYS A 57 13.29 -1.62 14.71
N GLU A 58 12.82 -1.94 13.50
CA GLU A 58 13.52 -1.59 12.26
C GLU A 58 13.58 -0.06 12.06
N ILE A 59 12.46 0.64 12.26
CA ILE A 59 12.39 2.10 12.22
C ILE A 59 13.34 2.70 13.26
N ALA A 60 13.34 2.20 14.50
CA ALA A 60 14.24 2.67 15.55
C ALA A 60 15.71 2.47 15.17
N HIS A 61 16.05 1.33 14.54
CA HIS A 61 17.40 1.08 14.03
C HIS A 61 17.78 2.07 12.93
N HIS A 62 16.93 2.28 11.93
CA HIS A 62 17.17 3.27 10.88
C HIS A 62 17.27 4.69 11.43
N MET A 63 16.44 5.04 12.40
CA MET A 63 16.53 6.32 13.10
C MET A 63 17.83 6.47 13.89
N ALA A 64 18.35 5.40 14.50
CA ALA A 64 19.61 5.44 15.24
C ALA A 64 20.82 5.65 14.31
N VAL A 65 20.79 5.06 13.11
CA VAL A 65 21.86 5.20 12.10
C VAL A 65 21.76 6.53 11.33
N SER A 66 20.55 7.05 11.12
CA SER A 66 20.33 8.28 10.36
C SER A 66 20.99 9.50 11.01
N ARG A 67 21.83 10.21 10.25
CA ARG A 67 22.46 11.48 10.66
C ARG A 67 21.51 12.68 10.64
N ASN A 68 20.34 12.56 9.99
CA ASN A 68 19.33 13.62 9.95
C ASN A 68 18.14 13.23 10.83
N LYS A 69 18.26 13.50 12.14
CA LYS A 69 17.23 13.17 13.13
C LYS A 69 16.54 14.45 13.59
N MET A 70 15.32 14.69 13.08
CA MET A 70 14.43 15.73 13.59
C MET A 70 13.37 15.04 14.46
N VAL A 71 13.44 15.22 15.78
CA VAL A 71 12.43 14.68 16.70
C VAL A 71 11.43 15.79 16.96
N LEU A 72 10.20 15.60 16.48
CA LEU A 72 9.08 16.50 16.72
C LEU A 72 8.24 15.95 17.87
N ASN A 73 7.76 16.83 18.74
CA ASN A 73 6.92 16.44 19.86
C ASN A 73 5.53 16.01 19.34
N SER A 74 5.07 14.83 19.73
CA SER A 74 3.76 14.29 19.34
C SER A 74 2.58 15.17 19.78
N ASP A 75 2.73 15.93 20.86
CA ASP A 75 1.72 16.88 21.36
C ASP A 75 1.53 18.07 20.41
N SER A 76 2.60 18.50 19.72
CA SER A 76 2.49 19.60 18.74
C SER A 76 1.88 19.15 17.42
N LEU A 77 1.95 17.84 17.13
CA LEU A 77 1.45 17.26 15.88
C LEU A 77 0.05 16.66 16.00
N LEU A 78 -0.55 16.67 17.20
CA LEU A 78 -1.90 16.15 17.46
C LEU A 78 -2.13 14.71 16.93
N LEU A 79 -1.06 13.93 16.77
CA LEU A 79 -1.09 12.59 16.19
C LEU A 79 -1.91 11.61 17.02
N ASN A 80 -2.06 11.89 18.32
CA ASN A 80 -2.84 11.08 19.24
C ASN A 80 -4.35 11.12 18.91
N LEU A 81 -4.88 12.26 18.44
CA LEU A 81 -6.30 12.39 18.06
C LEU A 81 -6.66 11.59 16.81
N MET A 82 -5.73 11.49 15.85
CA MET A 82 -5.90 10.63 14.67
C MET A 82 -5.87 9.14 15.02
N SER A 83 -5.08 8.74 16.02
CA SER A 83 -5.03 7.34 16.48
C SER A 83 -6.37 6.92 17.11
N SER A 84 -6.98 7.79 17.92
CA SER A 84 -8.26 7.52 18.59
C SER A 84 -9.47 7.54 17.65
N GLY A 85 -9.38 8.21 16.49
CA GLY A 85 -10.46 8.25 15.49
C GLY A 85 -10.74 6.89 14.84
N ASN A 86 -9.71 6.07 14.68
CA ASN A 86 -9.84 4.73 14.09
C ASN A 86 -10.53 3.72 15.03
N GLU A 87 -10.44 3.93 16.35
CA GLU A 87 -11.10 3.06 17.34
C GLU A 87 -12.61 3.31 17.42
N ARG A 88 -13.06 4.55 17.20
CA ARG A 88 -14.49 4.90 17.24
C ARG A 88 -15.29 4.37 16.04
N LEU A 89 -14.70 4.39 14.85
CA LEU A 89 -15.32 3.83 13.63
C LEU A 89 -15.52 2.31 13.70
N ALA A 90 -14.75 1.61 14.55
CA ALA A 90 -14.91 0.17 14.78
C ALA A 90 -16.10 -0.17 15.69
N ILE A 91 -16.53 0.76 16.55
CA ILE A 91 -17.62 0.54 17.53
C ILE A 91 -18.99 0.87 16.93
N GLU A 92 -19.07 1.77 15.94
CA GLU A 92 -20.35 2.19 15.33
C GLU A 92 -20.90 1.18 14.30
N LYS A 93 -20.10 0.20 13.87
CA LYS A 93 -20.51 -0.84 12.89
C LYS A 93 -20.90 -2.19 13.53
N ALA A 94 -21.09 -2.24 14.85
CA ALA A 94 -21.56 -3.42 15.57
C ALA A 94 -23.04 -3.29 15.94
#